data_AF-A0AAW3A8X6-F1
#
_entry.id   AF-A0AAW3A8X6-F1
#
_cell.length_a   1.000
_cell.length_b   1.000
_cell.length_c   1.000
_cell.angle_alpha   90.00
_cell.angle_beta   90.00
_cell.angle_gamma   90.00
#
_symmetry.space_group_name_H-M   'P 1'
#
loop_
_entity.id
_entity.type
_entity.pdbx_description
1 polymer ?
#
loop_
_entity_poly.entity_id
_entity_poly.type
_entity_poly.pdbx_seq_one_letter_code
_entity_poly.pdbx_strand_id
1 'polypeptide(L)' 'MPGRHGKQRVKRKKSKRLPVTDMERTLKDSIHGRKRKERSILRNVIPPKMAPKMNKVAVSSALPMFQPRAAKKQRKP' A
#
# COMPACT_ATOMS: atom_id res chain seq x y z
N MET A 1 -4.13 -10.69 45.58
CA MET A 1 -2.93 -11.54 45.73
C MET A 1 -1.74 -10.84 45.08
N PRO A 2 -0.66 -10.52 45.81
CA PRO A 2 0.57 -10.03 45.21
C PRO A 2 1.21 -11.20 44.45
N GLY A 3 1.38 -11.06 43.13
CA GLY A 3 1.88 -12.18 42.30
C GLY A 3 1.29 -12.28 40.90
N ARG A 4 0.44 -11.34 40.46
CA ARG A 4 -0.14 -11.35 39.10
C ARG A 4 0.80 -10.87 37.99
N HIS A 5 2.10 -10.73 38.28
CA HIS A 5 3.10 -10.27 37.32
C HIS A 5 4.18 -11.34 37.16
N GLY A 6 4.29 -11.88 35.94
CA GLY A 6 5.34 -12.83 35.58
C GLY A 6 6.73 -12.29 35.89
N LYS A 7 7.68 -13.20 36.09
CA LYS A 7 9.09 -12.91 36.42
C LYS A 7 9.60 -11.67 35.65
N GLN A 8 10.09 -10.68 36.38
CA GLN A 8 10.68 -9.47 35.79
C GLN A 8 11.84 -9.89 34.87
N ARG A 9 11.66 -9.71 33.56
CA ARG A 9 12.71 -10.00 32.58
C ARG A 9 13.80 -8.94 32.67
N VAL A 10 14.95 -9.32 33.23
CA VAL A 10 16.16 -8.49 33.21
C VAL A 10 16.64 -8.37 31.76
N LYS A 11 16.51 -7.18 31.16
CA LYS A 11 16.97 -6.92 29.80
C LYS A 11 18.50 -6.90 29.77
N ARG A 12 19.10 -7.81 28.99
CA ARG A 12 20.56 -7.82 28.74
C ARG A 12 20.96 -6.78 27.68
N LYS A 13 22.16 -6.18 27.83
CA LYS A 13 22.82 -5.33 26.82
C LYS A 13 22.95 -6.09 25.49
N LYS A 14 22.83 -5.40 24.34
CA LYS A 14 22.75 -6.02 23.00
C LYS A 14 23.91 -6.98 22.69
N SER A 15 25.14 -6.64 23.08
CA SER A 15 26.34 -7.47 22.90
C SER A 15 26.37 -8.73 23.76
N LYS A 16 25.59 -8.77 24.85
CA LYS A 16 25.49 -9.93 25.77
C LYS A 16 24.21 -10.76 25.54
N ARG A 17 23.48 -10.50 24.46
CA ARG A 17 22.30 -11.29 24.08
C ARG A 17 22.77 -12.53 23.33
N LEU A 18 22.12 -13.65 23.61
CA LEU A 18 22.30 -14.85 22.79
C LEU A 18 21.69 -14.59 21.40
N PRO A 19 22.31 -15.12 20.33
CA PRO A 19 21.70 -15.09 19.01
C PRO A 19 20.36 -15.85 19.05
N VAL A 20 19.40 -15.38 18.25
CA VAL A 20 18.11 -16.05 18.10
C VAL A 20 18.34 -17.35 17.34
N THR A 21 17.80 -18.46 17.83
CA THR A 21 17.94 -19.75 17.15
C THR A 21 17.03 -19.82 15.91
N ASP A 22 17.38 -20.67 14.95
CA ASP A 22 16.60 -20.84 13.74
C ASP A 22 15.18 -21.35 14.03
N MET A 23 15.02 -22.17 15.07
CA MET A 23 13.73 -22.64 15.54
C MET A 23 12.89 -21.49 16.12
N GLU A 24 13.46 -20.62 16.95
CA GLU A 24 12.76 -19.44 17.47
C GLU A 24 12.36 -18.46 16.37
N ARG A 25 13.21 -18.31 15.35
CA ARG A 25 12.91 -17.51 14.16
C ARG A 25 11.74 -18.10 13.38
N THR A 26 11.76 -19.41 13.17
CA THR A 26 10.70 -20.15 12.48
C THR A 26 9.37 -20.07 13.22
N LEU A 27 9.37 -20.22 14.56
CA LEU A 27 8.16 -20.09 15.37
C LEU A 27 7.59 -18.67 15.33
N LYS A 28 8.44 -17.63 15.39
CA LYS A 28 8.01 -16.23 15.22
C LYS A 28 7.42 -15.97 13.83
N ASP A 29 8.04 -16.51 12.80
CA ASP A 29 7.55 -16.40 11.42
C ASP A 29 6.26 -17.19 11.20
N SER A 30 6.09 -18.35 11.85
CA SER A 30 4.86 -19.15 11.78
C SER A 30 3.68 -18.48 12.47
N ILE A 31 3.93 -17.67 13.52
CA ILE A 31 2.87 -16.95 14.26
C ILE A 31 2.59 -15.56 13.68
N HIS A 32 3.62 -14.80 13.25
CA HIS A 32 3.48 -13.39 12.84
C HIS A 32 3.94 -13.09 11.39
N GLY A 33 4.53 -14.07 10.68
CA GLY A 33 5.23 -13.88 9.40
C GLY A 33 4.64 -14.64 8.19
N ARG A 34 3.61 -15.48 8.37
CA ARG A 34 2.97 -16.28 7.31
C ARG A 34 2.65 -15.46 6.06
N LYS A 35 2.00 -14.29 6.27
CA LYS A 35 1.62 -13.37 5.19
C LYS A 35 2.81 -12.79 4.42
N ARG A 36 4.00 -12.62 5.03
CA ARG A 36 5.20 -12.11 4.33
C ARG A 36 5.84 -13.20 3.47
N LYS A 37 5.94 -14.44 3.98
CA LYS A 37 6.44 -15.58 3.18
C LYS A 37 5.51 -15.88 2.01
N GLU A 38 4.20 -15.95 2.25
CA GLU A 38 3.20 -16.11 1.19
C GLU A 38 3.29 -15.00 0.13
N ARG A 39 3.37 -13.72 0.55
CA ARG A 39 3.60 -12.61 -0.38
C ARG A 39 4.90 -12.72 -1.16
N SER A 40 5.98 -13.22 -0.55
CA SER A 40 7.27 -13.39 -1.23
C SER A 40 7.25 -14.54 -2.25
N ILE A 41 6.51 -15.62 -1.97
CA ILE A 41 6.33 -16.76 -2.87
C ILE A 41 5.41 -16.36 -4.03
N LEU A 42 4.31 -15.68 -3.72
CA LEU A 42 3.31 -15.27 -4.69
C LEU A 42 3.71 -14.03 -5.49
N ARG A 43 4.85 -13.38 -5.21
CA ARG A 43 5.28 -12.16 -5.90
C ARG A 43 5.48 -12.35 -7.41
N ASN A 44 5.84 -13.55 -7.83
CA ASN A 44 6.08 -13.90 -9.23
C ASN A 44 4.82 -14.44 -9.92
N VAL A 45 3.78 -14.78 -9.14
CA VAL A 45 2.53 -15.39 -9.63
C VAL A 45 1.42 -14.34 -9.69
N ILE A 46 1.40 -13.42 -8.74
CA ILE A 46 0.41 -12.34 -8.65
C ILE A 46 0.93 -11.15 -9.45
N PRO A 47 0.20 -10.69 -10.48
CA PRO A 47 0.56 -9.50 -11.21
C PRO A 47 0.70 -8.28 -10.27
N PRO A 48 1.65 -7.38 -10.52
CA PRO A 48 1.80 -6.16 -9.72
C PRO A 48 0.49 -5.36 -9.76
N LYS A 49 0.12 -4.76 -8.63
CA LYS A 49 -1.09 -3.93 -8.55
C LYS A 49 -0.98 -2.77 -9.55
N MET A 50 -1.79 -2.81 -10.59
CA MET A 50 -1.88 -1.71 -11.55
C MET A 50 -2.65 -0.57 -10.90
N ALA A 51 -1.95 0.54 -10.62
CA ALA A 51 -2.61 1.77 -10.23
C ALA A 51 -3.21 2.43 -11.48
N PRO A 52 -4.52 2.75 -11.51
CA PRO A 52 -5.10 3.42 -12.66
C PRO A 52 -4.48 4.81 -12.79
N LYS A 53 -3.68 5.02 -13.85
CA LYS A 53 -3.22 6.34 -14.26
C LYS A 53 -4.41 7.05 -14.91
N MET A 54 -5.27 7.63 -14.09
CA MET A 54 -6.34 8.48 -14.60
C MET A 54 -5.71 9.79 -15.06
N ASN A 55 -5.42 9.89 -16.36
CA ASN A 55 -5.17 11.19 -16.98
C ASN A 55 -6.45 11.99 -16.82
N LYS A 56 -6.45 12.99 -15.94
CA LYS A 56 -7.56 13.93 -15.80
C LYS A 56 -7.64 14.70 -17.12
N VAL A 57 -8.49 14.24 -18.03
CA VAL A 57 -8.79 14.96 -19.26
C VAL A 57 -9.58 16.19 -18.84
N ALA A 58 -8.92 17.34 -18.79
CA ALA A 58 -9.59 18.62 -18.58
C ALA A 58 -10.40 18.93 -19.84
N VAL A 59 -11.73 18.91 -19.72
CA VAL A 59 -12.63 19.30 -20.80
C VAL A 59 -12.48 20.81 -20.99
N SER A 60 -11.75 21.21 -22.04
CA SER A 60 -11.52 22.62 -22.34
C SER A 60 -12.75 23.24 -22.98
N SER A 61 -13.21 24.37 -22.43
CA SER A 61 -14.27 25.21 -23.01
C SER A 61 -13.87 25.82 -24.36
N ALA A 62 -12.57 25.78 -24.72
CA ALA A 62 -12.08 26.21 -26.01
C ALA A 62 -12.38 25.21 -27.15
N LEU A 63 -12.90 24.01 -26.84
CA LEU A 63 -13.28 23.08 -27.90
C LEU A 63 -14.44 23.66 -28.73
N PRO A 64 -14.39 23.51 -30.07
CA PRO A 64 -15.39 24.08 -30.98
C PRO A 64 -16.81 23.56 -30.72
N MET A 65 -16.97 22.42 -30.03
CA MET A 65 -18.28 21.91 -29.62
C MET A 65 -18.93 22.72 -28.49
N PHE A 66 -18.14 23.42 -27.67
CA PHE A 66 -18.64 24.27 -26.58
C PHE A 66 -18.72 25.75 -26.95
N GLN A 67 -18.25 26.13 -28.14
CA GLN A 67 -18.37 27.50 -28.62
C GLN A 67 -19.78 27.74 -29.18
N PRO A 68 -20.46 28.83 -28.79
CA PRO A 68 -21.76 29.17 -29.35
C PRO A 68 -21.60 29.43 -30.84
N ARG A 69 -22.37 28.71 -31.67
CA ARG A 69 -22.39 28.94 -33.11
C ARG A 69 -22.83 30.37 -33.35
N ALA A 70 -21.96 31.19 -33.92
CA ALA A 70 -22.28 32.58 -34.23
C ALA A 70 -23.57 32.63 -35.05
N ALA A 71 -24.60 33.27 -34.50
CA ALA A 71 -25.88 33.43 -35.16
C ALA A 71 -25.63 34.14 -36.50
N LYS A 72 -26.05 33.50 -37.60
CA LYS A 72 -26.04 34.12 -38.93
C LYS A 72 -26.79 35.45 -38.80
N LYS A 73 -26.08 36.58 -38.94
CA LYS A 73 -26.68 37.90 -39.02
C LYS A 73 -27.76 37.81 -40.09
N GLN A 74 -29.02 37.94 -39.68
CA GLN A 74 -30.11 38.06 -40.63
C GLN A 74 -29.82 39.27 -41.48
N ARG A 75 -29.53 39.04 -42.77
CA ARG A 75 -29.56 40.09 -43.79
C ARG A 75 -30.98 40.61 -43.78
N LYS A 76 -31.17 41.83 -43.27
CA LYS A 76 -32.43 42.54 -43.42
C LYS A 76 -32.64 42.82 -44.91
N PRO A 77 -33.90 42.77 -45.40
CA PRO A 77 -34.24 43.12 -46.76
C PRO A 77 -33.85 44.56 -47.09
#